data_AF-A0A940JHG1-F1
#
_entry.id   AF-A0A940JHG1-F1
#
_cell.length_a   1.000
_cell.length_b   1.000
_cell.length_c   1.000
_cell.angle_alpha   90.00
_cell.angle_beta   90.00
_cell.angle_gamma   90.00
#
_symmetry.space_group_name_H-M   'P 1'
#
loop_
_entity.id
_entity.type
_entity.pdbx_description
1 polymer ?
#
loop_
_entity_poly.entity_id
_entity_poly.type
_entity_poly.pdbx_seq_one_letter_code
_entity_poly.pdbx_strand_id
1 'polypeptide(L)'
;MIKHLLYSLPVVLIIIAACGGHSTQQKAPVSTSNKLNFGVLRYDSAALEYRLDSIHNRGLVLQFCTREAGDNNTAFQLISYAYDSLNDHNNSWMPDTLQIIGDSLPKNFSSKVTIGNNEVTREELLNTVRDEKGNRFSYDYVQFTPVVEGVFNHVVFMMRTYKNGKETEKGLQQMTSPMPPTRNWY
;
A
#
# COMPACT_ATOMS: atom_id res chain seq x y z
N MET A 1 -10.11 -67.70 -44.08
CA MET A 1 -9.37 -68.54 -43.11
C MET A 1 -8.80 -67.60 -42.05
N ILE A 2 -9.50 -67.39 -40.94
CA ILE A 2 -9.38 -68.11 -39.65
C ILE A 2 -7.95 -68.05 -39.05
N LYS A 3 -7.86 -67.21 -38.00
CA LYS A 3 -7.17 -67.32 -36.70
C LYS A 3 -5.66 -67.62 -36.65
N HIS A 4 -4.94 -66.79 -35.88
CA HIS A 4 -4.09 -67.10 -34.70
C HIS A 4 -3.34 -65.78 -34.35
N LEU A 5 -3.74 -65.00 -33.35
CA LEU A 5 -3.48 -65.15 -31.90
C LEU A 5 -2.01 -65.41 -31.56
N LEU A 6 -1.34 -64.42 -30.95
CA LEU A 6 -0.26 -64.50 -29.94
C LEU A 6 0.26 -63.06 -29.70
N TYR A 7 -0.22 -62.33 -28.69
CA TYR A 7 0.32 -62.28 -27.31
C TYR A 7 1.84 -62.29 -27.23
N SER A 8 2.44 -61.11 -27.05
CA SER A 8 3.42 -60.86 -25.98
C SER A 8 3.85 -59.39 -25.97
N LEU A 9 3.39 -58.67 -24.94
CA LEU A 9 4.12 -57.51 -24.43
C LEU A 9 5.50 -57.98 -23.97
N PRO A 10 6.55 -57.18 -24.20
CA PRO A 10 7.46 -56.87 -23.13
C PRO A 10 7.42 -55.37 -22.83
N VAL A 11 7.07 -55.07 -21.59
CA VAL A 11 7.36 -53.81 -20.92
C VAL A 11 8.86 -53.53 -21.06
N VAL A 12 9.22 -52.56 -21.89
CA VAL A 12 10.57 -51.98 -21.85
C VAL A 12 10.45 -50.55 -21.38
N LEU A 13 10.56 -50.44 -20.06
CA LEU A 13 10.78 -49.21 -19.32
C LEU A 13 12.19 -48.71 -19.70
N ILE A 14 12.29 -47.73 -20.60
CA ILE A 14 13.55 -47.01 -20.80
C ILE A 14 13.44 -45.66 -20.07
N ILE A 15 14.01 -45.63 -18.88
CA ILE A 15 14.37 -44.42 -18.16
C ILE A 15 15.61 -43.86 -18.86
N ILE A 16 15.48 -42.71 -19.54
CA ILE A 16 16.63 -41.84 -19.84
C ILE A 16 16.41 -40.55 -19.07
N ALA A 17 17.21 -40.39 -18.04
CA ALA A 17 17.39 -39.15 -17.32
C ALA A 17 18.05 -38.11 -18.23
N ALA A 18 17.54 -36.88 -18.14
CA ALA A 18 18.24 -35.62 -18.18
C ALA A 18 19.35 -35.42 -19.24
N CYS A 19 19.02 -34.62 -20.26
CA CYS A 19 19.90 -33.53 -20.68
C CYS A 19 19.02 -32.31 -20.96
N GLY A 20 19.41 -31.20 -20.33
CA GLY A 20 18.63 -29.98 -20.24
C GLY A 20 18.30 -29.38 -21.60
N GLY A 21 17.00 -29.18 -21.79
CA GLY A 21 16.44 -28.24 -22.74
C GLY A 21 15.41 -27.39 -22.01
N HIS A 22 15.85 -26.61 -21.02
CA HIS A 22 15.04 -25.53 -20.47
C HIS A 22 14.74 -24.56 -21.63
N SER A 23 13.62 -24.78 -22.32
CA SER A 23 12.90 -23.70 -22.97
C SER A 23 12.32 -22.81 -21.88
N THR A 24 13.20 -22.11 -21.17
CA THR A 24 12.87 -20.74 -20.79
C THR A 24 12.85 -20.00 -22.11
N GLN A 25 11.67 -19.91 -22.73
CA GLN A 25 11.31 -18.68 -23.41
C GLN A 25 11.55 -17.59 -22.36
N GLN A 26 12.75 -17.03 -22.42
CA GLN A 26 13.10 -15.80 -21.75
C GLN A 26 12.20 -14.80 -22.44
N LYS A 27 11.00 -14.65 -21.88
CA LYS A 27 10.08 -13.57 -22.22
C LYS A 27 10.98 -12.34 -22.15
N ALA A 28 11.19 -11.71 -23.31
CA ALA A 28 11.86 -10.42 -23.37
C ALA A 28 11.32 -9.58 -22.20
N PRO A 29 12.15 -8.84 -21.46
CA PRO A 29 11.63 -8.00 -20.39
C PRO A 29 10.51 -7.17 -21.01
N VAL A 30 9.27 -7.52 -20.67
CA VAL A 30 8.12 -6.73 -21.04
C VAL A 30 8.47 -5.40 -20.41
N SER A 31 8.68 -4.39 -21.26
CA SER A 31 8.79 -3.01 -20.83
C SER A 31 7.74 -2.83 -19.76
N THR A 32 8.16 -2.83 -18.50
CA THR A 32 7.30 -2.50 -17.39
C THR A 32 6.92 -1.08 -17.70
N SER A 33 5.68 -0.90 -18.13
CA SER A 33 5.06 0.41 -18.07
C SER A 33 5.39 0.93 -16.67
N ASN A 34 6.20 2.00 -16.57
CA ASN A 34 6.66 2.64 -15.32
C ASN A 34 5.49 3.29 -14.57
N LYS A 35 4.38 2.57 -14.42
CA LYS A 35 3.13 3.03 -13.83
C LYS A 35 2.96 2.29 -12.53
N LEU A 36 3.02 3.03 -11.44
CA LEU A 36 2.73 2.54 -10.10
C LEU A 36 1.32 2.98 -9.74
N ASN A 37 0.50 2.02 -9.30
CA ASN A 37 -0.90 2.24 -8.96
C ASN A 37 -1.03 2.41 -7.45
N PHE A 38 -1.61 3.52 -6.99
CA PHE A 38 -1.80 3.79 -5.57
C PHE A 38 -3.29 3.83 -5.24
N GLY A 39 -3.68 3.09 -4.20
CA GLY A 39 -5.05 3.09 -3.72
C GLY A 39 -5.38 4.39 -3.00
N VAL A 40 -6.65 4.81 -3.06
CA VAL A 40 -7.18 5.76 -2.08
C VAL A 40 -7.53 4.94 -0.84
N LEU A 41 -7.12 5.43 0.32
CA LEU A 41 -7.24 4.69 1.57
C LEU A 41 -8.16 5.43 2.55
N ARG A 42 -8.78 4.70 3.47
CA ARG A 42 -9.59 5.26 4.56
C ARG A 42 -9.09 4.81 5.93
N TYR A 43 -9.23 5.73 6.89
CA TYR A 43 -9.05 5.48 8.31
C TYR A 43 -10.34 5.87 9.03
N ASP A 44 -11.05 4.87 9.57
CA ASP A 44 -12.32 5.06 10.25
C ASP A 44 -12.17 5.91 11.53
N SER A 45 -13.14 6.79 11.79
CA SER A 45 -13.07 7.76 12.88
C SER A 45 -12.91 7.11 14.25
N ALA A 46 -13.63 6.03 14.54
CA ALA A 46 -13.51 5.33 15.82
C ALA A 46 -12.08 4.82 16.09
N ALA A 47 -11.45 4.25 15.06
CA ALA A 47 -10.10 3.73 15.17
C ALA A 47 -9.07 4.87 15.29
N LEU A 48 -9.23 5.93 14.49
CA LEU A 48 -8.33 7.10 14.55
C LEU A 48 -8.45 7.85 15.89
N GLU A 49 -9.66 8.08 16.38
CA GLU A 49 -9.90 8.73 17.67
C GLU A 49 -9.29 7.93 18.83
N TYR A 50 -9.46 6.61 18.82
CA TYR A 50 -8.82 5.73 19.82
C TYR A 50 -7.30 5.91 19.84
N ARG A 51 -6.67 6.06 18.67
CA ARG A 51 -5.23 6.33 18.57
C ARG A 51 -4.87 7.71 19.08
N LEU A 52 -5.64 8.74 18.74
CA LEU A 52 -5.36 10.13 19.12
C LEU A 52 -5.58 10.38 20.61
N ASP A 53 -6.43 9.59 21.28
CA ASP A 53 -6.67 9.70 22.71
C ASP A 53 -5.57 9.06 23.57
N SER A 54 -4.72 8.21 22.98
CA SER A 54 -3.55 7.66 23.67
C SER A 54 -2.51 8.75 23.95
N ILE A 55 -2.18 8.96 25.23
CA ILE A 55 -1.15 9.94 25.66
C ILE A 55 0.24 9.59 25.14
N HIS A 56 0.48 8.32 24.82
CA HIS A 56 1.77 7.85 24.32
C HIS A 56 1.90 8.05 22.81
N ASN A 57 0.80 8.29 22.08
CA ASN A 57 0.85 8.43 20.64
C ASN A 57 1.45 9.79 20.23
N ARG A 58 2.52 9.78 19.44
CA ARG A 58 3.14 10.98 18.84
C ARG A 58 2.77 11.21 17.38
N GLY A 59 2.17 10.23 16.72
CA GLY A 59 1.85 10.26 15.28
C GLY A 59 1.82 8.87 14.66
N LEU A 60 1.71 8.83 13.34
CA LEU A 60 1.69 7.60 12.55
C LEU A 60 2.82 7.62 11.50
N VAL A 61 3.49 6.48 11.34
CA VAL A 61 4.23 6.15 10.12
C VAL A 61 3.32 5.36 9.23
N LEU A 62 3.31 5.73 7.95
CA LEU A 62 2.64 4.99 6.90
C LEU A 62 3.72 4.42 5.99
N GLN A 63 3.87 3.11 6.03
CA GLN A 63 4.82 2.37 5.20
C GLN A 63 4.05 1.65 4.09
N PHE A 64 4.58 1.68 2.88
CA PHE A 64 4.03 0.91 1.79
C PHE A 64 4.22 -0.60 2.03
N CYS A 65 3.12 -1.36 1.96
CA CYS A 65 3.21 -2.81 1.89
C CYS A 65 3.77 -3.19 0.51
N THR A 66 5.02 -3.65 0.49
CA THR A 66 5.75 -3.93 -0.75
C THR A 66 5.67 -5.40 -1.18
N ARG A 67 4.87 -6.23 -0.49
CA ARG A 67 4.79 -7.68 -0.77
C ARG A 67 4.35 -7.97 -2.22
N GLU A 68 3.66 -7.02 -2.85
CA GLU A 68 3.18 -7.06 -4.23
C GLU A 68 3.72 -5.88 -5.08
N ALA A 69 4.77 -5.18 -4.64
CA ALA A 69 5.27 -3.96 -5.31
C ALA A 69 5.70 -4.13 -6.78
N GLY A 70 5.90 -5.37 -7.23
CA GLY A 70 6.20 -5.71 -8.63
C GLY A 70 4.98 -6.12 -9.46
N ASP A 71 3.79 -6.21 -8.84
CA ASP A 71 2.54 -6.51 -9.53
C ASP A 71 1.80 -5.22 -9.85
N ASN A 72 1.83 -4.81 -11.12
CA ASN A 72 1.12 -3.63 -11.59
C ASN A 72 -0.41 -3.81 -11.65
N ASN A 73 -0.94 -4.97 -11.27
CA ASN A 73 -2.38 -5.23 -11.22
C ASN A 73 -3.00 -4.90 -9.86
N THR A 74 -2.19 -4.74 -8.81
CA THR A 74 -2.68 -4.38 -7.47
C THR A 74 -2.23 -2.98 -7.09
N ALA A 75 -3.08 -2.27 -6.35
CA ALA A 75 -2.76 -0.93 -5.87
C ALA A 75 -1.95 -1.03 -4.58
N PHE A 76 -0.91 -0.19 -4.44
CA PHE A 76 -0.14 -0.11 -3.20
C PHE A 76 -1.04 0.17 -1.99
N GLN A 77 -0.85 -0.61 -0.94
CA GLN A 77 -1.46 -0.41 0.37
C GLN A 77 -0.46 0.27 1.31
N LEU A 78 -0.97 1.11 2.21
CA LEU A 78 -0.20 1.58 3.36
C LEU A 78 -0.56 0.78 4.61
N ILE A 79 0.48 0.43 5.33
CA ILE A 79 0.42 -0.11 6.68
C ILE A 79 0.80 1.02 7.64
N SER A 80 -0.03 1.26 8.64
CA SER A 80 0.20 2.29 9.65
C SER A 80 0.77 1.74 10.95
N TYR A 81 1.83 2.41 11.41
CA TYR A 81 2.51 2.16 12.67
C TYR A 81 2.39 3.40 13.55
N ALA A 82 1.93 3.26 14.79
CA ALA A 82 1.87 4.38 15.72
C ALA A 82 3.17 4.46 16.53
N TYR A 83 3.70 5.67 16.68
CA TYR A 83 4.85 5.93 17.54
C TYR A 83 4.42 6.09 19.00
N ASP A 84 5.18 5.52 19.92
CA ASP A 84 5.11 5.89 21.32
C ASP A 84 5.97 7.14 21.65
N SER A 85 5.98 7.51 22.93
CA SER A 85 6.75 8.64 23.45
C SER A 85 8.28 8.49 23.30
N LEU A 86 8.79 7.28 23.10
CA LEU A 86 10.21 6.95 22.93
C LEU A 86 10.60 6.82 21.44
N ASN A 87 9.68 7.13 20.52
CA ASN A 87 9.80 6.90 19.08
C ASN A 87 9.88 5.42 18.69
N ASP A 88 9.48 4.52 19.59
CA ASP A 88 9.32 3.11 19.28
C ASP A 88 7.92 2.87 18.68
N HIS A 89 7.83 1.86 17.81
CA HIS A 89 6.56 1.47 17.19
C HIS A 89 5.71 0.64 18.17
N ASN A 90 4.68 1.25 18.74
CA ASN A 90 3.85 0.62 19.77
C ASN A 90 2.91 -0.49 19.26
N ASN A 91 2.76 -0.61 17.94
CA ASN A 91 1.90 -1.60 17.28
C ASN A 91 2.66 -2.48 16.28
N SER A 92 3.98 -2.63 16.45
CA SER A 92 4.83 -3.45 15.56
C SER A 92 4.31 -4.87 15.33
N TRP A 93 3.66 -5.47 16.34
CA TRP A 93 3.15 -6.84 16.28
C TRP A 93 1.77 -6.97 15.62
N MET A 94 1.00 -5.88 15.55
CA MET A 94 -0.31 -5.85 14.91
C MET A 94 -0.51 -4.49 14.25
N PRO A 95 0.12 -4.28 13.08
CA PRO A 95 0.03 -3.00 12.41
C PRO A 95 -1.38 -2.77 11.86
N ASP A 96 -1.79 -1.51 11.86
CA ASP A 96 -3.14 -1.14 11.45
C ASP A 96 -3.13 -0.83 9.95
N THR A 97 -3.88 -1.61 9.19
CA THR A 97 -3.89 -1.48 7.73
C THR A 97 -5.02 -0.55 7.33
N LEU A 98 -4.68 0.58 6.70
CA LEU A 98 -5.70 1.45 6.15
C LEU A 98 -6.45 0.69 5.05
N GLN A 99 -7.76 0.82 5.03
CA GLN A 99 -8.58 0.08 4.09
C GLN A 99 -8.56 0.77 2.72
N ILE A 100 -8.35 0.01 1.64
CA ILE A 100 -8.54 0.54 0.28
C ILE A 100 -10.03 0.87 0.08
N ILE A 101 -10.30 2.05 -0.45
CA ILE A 101 -11.63 2.45 -0.91
C ILE A 101 -11.85 1.79 -2.28
N GLY A 102 -12.55 0.66 -2.31
CA GLY A 102 -12.68 -0.21 -3.49
C GLY A 102 -13.45 0.40 -4.67
N ASP A 103 -14.27 1.41 -4.43
CA ASP A 103 -15.00 2.20 -5.44
C ASP A 103 -14.17 3.40 -5.96
N SER A 104 -13.01 3.67 -5.38
CA SER A 104 -12.09 4.69 -5.89
C SER A 104 -11.25 4.15 -7.04
N LEU A 105 -11.09 4.95 -8.10
CA LEU A 105 -10.12 4.65 -9.14
C LEU A 105 -8.70 4.84 -8.57
N PRO A 106 -7.82 3.82 -8.65
CA PRO A 106 -6.43 3.96 -8.26
C PRO A 106 -5.76 5.15 -8.96
N LYS A 107 -4.88 5.85 -8.24
CA LYS A 107 -4.08 6.93 -8.81
C LYS A 107 -2.84 6.33 -9.46
N ASN A 108 -2.67 6.65 -10.74
CA ASN A 108 -1.56 6.16 -11.52
C ASN A 108 -0.54 7.30 -11.67
N PHE A 109 0.71 7.03 -11.28
CA PHE A 109 1.82 7.94 -11.57
C PHE A 109 2.71 7.30 -12.62
N SER A 110 2.85 7.98 -13.76
CA SER A 110 3.56 7.49 -14.95
C SER A 110 5.01 7.97 -15.06
N SER A 111 5.47 8.80 -14.12
CA SER A 111 6.82 9.34 -14.04
C SER A 111 7.65 8.61 -12.99
N LYS A 112 8.97 8.86 -12.97
CA LYS A 112 9.83 8.45 -11.86
C LYS A 112 9.33 9.11 -10.58
N VAL A 113 8.61 8.35 -9.77
CA VAL A 113 8.18 8.75 -8.43
C VAL A 113 9.02 8.01 -7.42
N THR A 114 9.26 8.68 -6.30
CA THR A 114 9.98 8.08 -5.19
C THR A 114 8.99 7.58 -4.16
N ILE A 115 9.28 6.45 -3.53
CA ILE A 115 8.43 5.82 -2.52
C ILE A 115 9.25 5.70 -1.24
N GLY A 116 8.74 6.25 -0.15
CA GLY A 116 9.36 6.17 1.16
C GLY A 116 8.33 6.00 2.27
N ASN A 117 8.81 6.03 3.50
CA ASN A 117 7.92 6.15 4.65
C ASN A 117 7.30 7.55 4.64
N ASN A 118 6.00 7.58 4.91
CA ASN A 118 5.29 8.81 5.19
C ASN A 118 5.11 8.93 6.69
N GLU A 119 5.26 10.13 7.23
CA GLU A 119 5.01 10.40 8.65
C GLU A 119 3.93 11.46 8.75
N VAL A 120 3.05 11.29 9.72
CA VAL A 120 2.07 12.31 10.09
C VAL A 120 2.11 12.43 11.61
N THR A 121 2.41 13.62 12.09
CA THR A 121 2.46 13.90 13.51
C THR A 121 1.06 13.89 14.11
N ARG A 122 0.97 13.67 15.42
CA ARG A 122 -0.29 13.77 16.15
C ARG A 122 -0.93 15.15 15.98
N GLU A 123 -0.13 16.21 15.93
CA GLU A 123 -0.64 17.57 15.75
C GLU A 123 -1.31 17.73 14.38
N GLU A 124 -0.68 17.27 13.30
CA GLU A 124 -1.26 17.30 11.95
C GLU A 124 -2.53 16.45 11.86
N LEU A 125 -2.57 15.28 12.50
CA LEU A 125 -3.80 14.48 12.58
C LEU A 125 -4.89 15.20 13.38
N LEU A 126 -4.56 15.80 14.53
CA LEU A 126 -5.51 16.57 15.32
C LEU A 126 -6.04 17.76 14.52
N ASN A 127 -5.18 18.52 13.84
CA ASN A 127 -5.59 19.62 12.97
C ASN A 127 -6.51 19.16 11.83
N THR A 128 -6.36 17.91 11.39
CA THR A 128 -7.26 17.31 10.39
C THR A 128 -8.65 16.98 10.98
N VAL A 129 -8.73 16.54 12.23
CA VAL A 129 -9.98 16.02 12.86
C VAL A 129 -10.54 16.88 14.00
N ARG A 130 -10.02 18.10 14.17
CA ARG A 130 -10.48 19.11 15.13
C ARG A 130 -10.77 20.41 14.40
N ASP A 131 -11.61 21.25 15.00
CA ASP A 131 -11.81 22.61 14.50
C ASP A 131 -10.67 23.56 14.92
N GLU A 132 -10.69 24.80 14.43
CA GLU A 132 -9.71 25.85 14.76
C GLU A 132 -9.63 26.17 16.26
N LYS A 133 -10.64 25.78 17.05
CA LYS A 133 -10.68 25.95 18.51
C LYS A 133 -10.28 24.68 19.26
N GLY A 134 -9.87 23.62 18.54
CA GLY A 134 -9.48 22.33 19.10
C GLY A 134 -10.64 21.40 19.45
N ASN A 135 -11.89 21.74 19.11
CA ASN A 135 -13.04 20.91 19.43
C ASN A 135 -13.18 19.73 18.47
N ARG A 136 -13.69 18.62 19.00
CA ARG A 136 -14.09 17.47 18.19
C ARG A 136 -15.30 17.85 17.33
N PHE A 137 -15.25 17.55 16.04
CA PHE A 137 -16.42 17.57 15.16
C PHE A 137 -16.74 16.14 14.69
N SER A 138 -17.97 15.91 14.23
CA SER A 138 -18.37 14.58 13.75
C SER A 138 -17.86 14.33 12.34
N TYR A 139 -17.18 13.21 12.14
CA TYR A 139 -16.75 12.67 10.84
C TYR A 139 -16.82 11.14 10.88
N ASP A 140 -16.92 10.51 9.71
CA ASP A 140 -17.01 9.05 9.59
C ASP A 140 -15.64 8.43 9.35
N TYR A 141 -14.81 9.07 8.51
CA TYR A 141 -13.44 8.62 8.22
C TYR A 141 -12.55 9.76 7.72
N VAL A 142 -11.24 9.53 7.77
CA VAL A 142 -10.22 10.32 7.07
C VAL A 142 -9.80 9.56 5.81
N GLN A 143 -9.90 10.20 4.66
CA GLN A 143 -9.44 9.69 3.39
C GLN A 143 -8.00 10.14 3.14
N PHE A 144 -7.17 9.20 2.70
CA PHE A 144 -5.79 9.41 2.29
C PHE A 144 -5.71 9.23 0.78
N THR A 145 -5.52 10.35 0.09
CA THR A 145 -5.42 10.36 -1.38
C THR A 145 -3.95 10.54 -1.77
N PRO A 146 -3.35 9.60 -2.51
CA PRO A 146 -1.96 9.71 -2.90
C PRO A 146 -1.75 10.89 -3.85
N VAL A 147 -0.69 11.67 -3.60
CA VAL A 147 -0.25 12.82 -4.38
C VAL A 147 1.28 12.81 -4.49
N VAL A 148 1.83 13.52 -5.46
CA VAL A 148 3.29 13.66 -5.60
C VAL A 148 3.71 15.03 -5.05
N GLU A 149 4.57 15.02 -4.04
CA GLU A 149 5.20 16.24 -3.56
C GLU A 149 6.27 16.70 -4.56
N GLY A 150 6.17 17.96 -5.01
CA GLY A 150 6.95 18.45 -6.14
C GLY A 150 8.46 18.53 -5.92
N VAL A 151 8.93 18.69 -4.67
CA VAL A 151 10.36 18.89 -4.37
C VAL A 151 11.18 17.60 -4.54
N PHE A 152 10.63 16.46 -4.07
CA PHE A 152 11.34 15.17 -4.06
C PHE A 152 10.73 14.13 -5.00
N ASN A 153 9.67 14.49 -5.75
CA ASN A 153 8.81 13.56 -6.46
C ASN A 153 8.36 12.38 -5.57
N HIS A 154 8.20 12.63 -4.27
CA HIS A 154 7.87 11.62 -3.28
C HIS A 154 6.35 11.44 -3.24
N VAL A 155 5.89 10.19 -3.27
CA VAL A 155 4.46 9.89 -3.08
C VAL A 155 4.09 10.07 -1.62
N VAL A 156 3.32 11.13 -1.37
CA VAL A 156 2.74 11.46 -0.07
C VAL A 156 1.21 11.39 -0.15
N PHE A 157 0.52 11.70 0.93
CA PHE A 157 -0.95 11.64 0.98
C PHE A 157 -1.56 12.99 1.36
N MET A 158 -2.63 13.34 0.65
CA MET A 158 -3.58 14.36 1.04
C MET A 158 -4.63 13.73 1.94
N MET A 159 -4.78 14.25 3.16
CA MET A 159 -5.80 13.87 4.12
C MET A 159 -7.02 14.75 3.97
N ARG A 160 -8.21 14.13 4.01
CA ARG A 160 -9.51 14.80 3.94
C ARG A 160 -10.50 14.10 4.85
N THR A 161 -11.32 14.85 5.57
CA THR A 161 -12.38 14.26 6.39
C THR A 161 -13.68 14.14 5.62
N TYR A 162 -14.43 13.07 5.88
CA TYR A 162 -15.74 12.84 5.26
C TYR A 162 -16.82 12.58 6.30
N LYS A 163 -18.04 13.07 6.02
CA LYS A 163 -19.26 12.78 6.78
C LYS A 163 -20.41 12.53 5.81
N ASN A 164 -21.12 11.41 5.99
CA ASN A 164 -22.23 10.98 5.14
C ASN A 164 -21.86 10.99 3.64
N GLY A 165 -20.64 10.55 3.32
CA GLY A 165 -20.11 10.50 1.96
C GLY A 165 -19.74 11.86 1.35
N LYS A 166 -19.80 12.96 2.11
CA LYS A 166 -19.41 14.30 1.67
C LYS A 166 -18.13 14.72 2.36
N GLU A 167 -17.22 15.34 1.60
CA GLU A 167 -16.04 15.99 2.14
C GLU A 167 -16.50 17.08 3.11
N THR A 168 -15.91 17.13 4.32
CA THR A 168 -16.21 18.24 5.23
C THR A 168 -15.41 19.46 4.81
N GLU A 169 -15.89 20.66 5.13
CA GLU A 169 -15.16 21.91 4.85
C GLU A 169 -13.83 22.01 5.62
N LYS A 170 -13.58 21.09 6.55
CA LYS A 170 -12.42 21.08 7.46
C LYS A 170 -11.52 19.86 7.18
N GLY A 171 -10.25 19.98 7.54
CA GLY A 171 -9.33 18.85 7.53
C GLY A 171 -8.76 18.48 6.16
N LEU A 172 -8.50 19.48 5.32
CA LEU A 172 -7.62 19.31 4.17
C LEU A 172 -6.17 19.55 4.62
N GLN A 173 -5.36 18.50 4.64
CA GLN A 173 -3.96 18.62 4.98
C GLN A 173 -3.10 17.67 4.15
N GLN A 174 -2.03 18.18 3.55
CA GLN A 174 -1.04 17.34 2.90
C GLN A 174 -0.01 16.90 3.94
N MET A 175 0.36 15.63 3.90
CA MET A 175 1.54 15.16 4.64
C MET A 175 2.80 15.83 4.13
N THR A 176 3.74 16.02 5.05
CA THR A 176 5.09 16.45 4.72
C THR A 176 6.00 15.23 4.62
N SER A 177 6.96 15.27 3.70
CA SER A 177 7.98 14.23 3.61
C SER A 177 9.03 14.48 4.70
N PRO A 178 9.16 13.62 5.72
CA PRO A 178 10.04 13.88 6.87
C PRO A 178 11.54 13.84 6.52
N MET A 179 11.92 13.11 5.46
CA MET A 179 13.29 13.00 4.94
C MET A 179 13.27 12.58 3.46
N PRO A 180 14.37 12.78 2.70
CA PRO A 180 14.48 12.18 1.38
C PRO A 180 14.33 10.65 1.51
N PRO A 181 13.47 10.03 0.69
CA PRO A 181 13.15 8.62 0.78
C PRO A 181 14.40 7.74 0.76
N THR A 182 14.43 6.75 1.64
CA THR A 182 15.56 5.84 1.82
C THR A 182 15.74 4.84 0.67
N ARG A 183 14.78 4.76 -0.26
CA ARG A 183 14.81 3.81 -1.38
C ARG A 183 14.10 4.37 -2.62
N ASN A 184 14.83 4.40 -3.74
CA ASN A 184 14.25 4.72 -5.05
C ASN A 184 13.76 3.44 -5.73
N TRP A 185 12.56 3.47 -6.29
CA TRP A 185 12.04 2.41 -7.16
C TRP A 185 12.07 2.97 -8.58
N TYR A 186 12.92 2.39 -9.44
CA TYR A 186 13.12 2.80 -10.84
C TYR A 186 12.27 2.00 -11.79
#